data_AF-A0AA92EG31-F1
#
_entry.id   AF-A0AA92EG31-F1
#
_cell.length_a   1.000
_cell.length_b   1.000
_cell.length_c   1.000
_cell.angle_alpha   90.00
_cell.angle_beta   90.00
_cell.angle_gamma   90.00
#
_symmetry.space_group_name_H-M   'P 1'
#
loop_
_entity.id
_entity.type
_entity.pdbx_description
1 polymer ?
#
loop_
_entity_poly.entity_id
_entity_poly.type
_entity_poly.pdbx_seq_one_letter_code
_entity_poly.pdbx_strand_id
1 'polypeptide(L)'
;MGNLFSINRWYPRAAVEQTGSASPASTEVSNEQAPLRARTASGPLQGLERRGETAAVPPGEFSALPLELWTEIASRTSPHARQTMRAVSKTLKAAAEAAAVTQPPVKLTVRSSDELRALRDTEGYAALESLTLEGCFTDEDLAVLPASLKVLDLSRCGRQITAAGIAHLNKLPLAELNVRSNRIGDEGARLLAAHPTLTTLNVEGNGIGDAGARALAANTRLVSLDISFNEIGSEGVQALADNATLKTLNIGSNHIGDAGALALAANTTLTALSTSCNQISDAGTQALAGSDSLTSLDISGNGFGDAGVQAIAANTRLRRLDISHNRISEAGGLALAANTTLTELRIADCEIGTAGARALAANTGLVSLDVGDNGIDTDGAQALARHATLKQLNLEKNPIGNAGAAAFADNATLRSLNLKRCEVSDIGLRVLATNATLRTLNVSDNRITAEGAKAMAANSTLTSLDVSHNGIEDEGALALAANTVLNVLNICYNALTVKGVKALAASTTLAVLDIRENGYSPTIERALQAAVPQLKALAARNRLTIHL
;
A
#
# COMPACT_ATOMS: atom_id res chain seq x y z
N MET A 1 -0.66 41.58 -18.09
CA MET A 1 -2.06 41.11 -18.22
C MET A 1 -2.01 39.65 -18.62
N GLY A 2 -2.76 38.72 -18.03
CA GLY A 2 -3.65 38.85 -16.88
C GLY A 2 -4.62 37.65 -16.80
N ASN A 3 -4.77 37.07 -15.61
CA ASN A 3 -5.57 35.89 -15.25
C ASN A 3 -5.01 34.55 -15.78
N LEU A 4 -4.76 33.51 -14.98
CA LEU A 4 -5.39 32.94 -13.76
C LEU A 4 -6.67 32.14 -14.02
N PHE A 5 -6.64 30.86 -13.67
CA PHE A 5 -7.78 30.16 -13.05
C PHE A 5 -7.27 29.21 -11.96
N SER A 6 -7.70 29.46 -10.72
CA SER A 6 -7.41 28.66 -9.53
C SER A 6 -8.19 27.33 -9.57
N ILE A 7 -7.61 26.20 -9.18
CA ILE A 7 -7.59 25.71 -7.78
C ILE A 7 -8.89 26.04 -7.03
N ASN A 8 -9.75 25.04 -6.83
CA ASN A 8 -10.86 25.09 -5.87
C ASN A 8 -10.81 23.85 -4.96
N ARG A 9 -10.40 24.04 -3.71
CA ARG A 9 -10.86 23.23 -2.58
C ARG A 9 -12.20 23.83 -2.11
N TRP A 10 -13.09 23.05 -1.49
CA TRP A 10 -13.56 23.24 -0.10
C TRP A 10 -14.69 22.25 0.27
N TYR A 11 -14.98 22.17 1.57
CA TYR A 11 -15.90 21.21 2.20
C TYR A 11 -17.41 21.58 2.03
N PRO A 12 -18.31 20.58 2.16
CA PRO A 12 -19.74 20.84 2.31
C PRO A 12 -20.10 21.40 3.70
N ARG A 13 -21.22 22.14 3.78
CA ARG A 13 -21.91 22.49 5.04
C ARG A 13 -23.44 22.45 4.83
N ALA A 14 -24.18 22.29 5.92
CA ALA A 14 -25.59 21.90 5.90
C ALA A 14 -26.61 23.06 6.03
N ALA A 15 -27.80 22.80 5.49
CA ALA A 15 -29.15 23.24 5.87
C ALA A 15 -29.39 24.60 6.56
N VAL A 16 -30.24 25.41 5.92
CA VAL A 16 -31.31 26.23 6.54
C VAL A 16 -32.60 26.05 5.69
N GLU A 17 -33.76 26.38 6.26
CA GLU A 17 -35.11 25.94 5.87
C GLU A 17 -35.89 26.83 4.85
N GLN A 18 -37.18 26.50 4.65
CA GLN A 18 -38.31 27.30 4.09
C GLN A 18 -38.49 27.27 2.54
N THR A 19 -39.70 27.17 1.96
CA THR A 19 -41.10 27.13 2.50
C THR A 19 -42.10 26.49 1.51
N GLY A 20 -43.13 25.77 2.04
CA GLY A 20 -44.43 25.52 1.38
C GLY A 20 -44.50 24.47 0.25
N SER A 21 -45.67 23.89 -0.11
CA SER A 21 -47.00 23.91 0.54
C SER A 21 -47.97 22.86 -0.06
N ALA A 22 -48.98 22.44 0.73
CA ALA A 22 -50.26 21.82 0.33
C ALA A 22 -50.31 20.38 -0.23
N SER A 23 -50.79 19.45 0.61
CA SER A 23 -51.66 18.31 0.22
C SER A 23 -53.14 18.79 0.14
N PRO A 24 -54.12 18.03 -0.42
CA PRO A 24 -54.67 16.80 0.20
C PRO A 24 -55.11 15.75 -0.87
N ALA A 25 -55.91 14.68 -0.67
CA ALA A 25 -56.72 14.19 0.46
C ALA A 25 -56.99 12.67 0.35
N SER A 26 -57.31 12.01 1.48
CA SER A 26 -58.17 10.79 1.63
C SER A 26 -57.78 9.48 0.88
N THR A 27 -58.16 8.28 1.33
CA THR A 27 -59.20 7.90 2.31
C THR A 27 -58.78 6.74 3.23
N GLU A 28 -59.43 6.70 4.39
CA GLU A 28 -59.62 5.59 5.33
C GLU A 28 -60.27 4.35 4.63
N VAL A 29 -60.42 3.13 5.18
CA VAL A 29 -60.92 2.75 6.52
C VAL A 29 -60.35 1.41 7.03
N SER A 30 -60.29 1.31 8.36
CA SER A 30 -60.28 0.16 9.29
C SER A 30 -61.05 -1.12 8.83
N ASN A 31 -61.02 -2.30 9.47
CA ASN A 31 -60.49 -2.81 10.75
C ASN A 31 -60.28 -4.37 10.61
N GLU A 32 -60.08 -5.30 11.58
CA GLU A 32 -60.05 -5.38 13.05
C GLU A 32 -59.35 -6.70 13.52
N GLN A 33 -59.48 -7.05 14.81
CA GLN A 33 -59.55 -8.41 15.41
C GLN A 33 -58.34 -9.37 15.29
N ALA A 34 -57.58 -9.43 16.39
CA ALA A 34 -56.88 -10.64 16.89
C ALA A 34 -57.91 -11.62 17.56
N PRO A 35 -57.58 -12.84 18.06
CA PRO A 35 -56.25 -13.30 18.49
C PRO A 35 -55.89 -14.82 18.40
N LEU A 36 -54.73 -15.16 19.00
CA LEU A 36 -54.35 -16.44 19.65
C LEU A 36 -53.84 -17.66 18.83
N ARG A 37 -52.83 -18.32 19.46
CA ARG A 37 -52.36 -19.73 19.34
C ARG A 37 -51.48 -20.18 18.16
N ALA A 38 -50.17 -20.09 18.41
CA ALA A 38 -49.28 -21.23 18.68
C ALA A 38 -48.81 -22.21 17.55
N ARG A 39 -47.48 -22.21 17.37
CA ARG A 39 -46.55 -23.31 16.98
C ARG A 39 -46.41 -23.71 15.50
N THR A 40 -45.21 -24.26 15.25
CA THR A 40 -44.79 -25.13 14.14
C THR A 40 -44.85 -24.57 12.72
N ALA A 41 -43.74 -23.94 12.33
CA ALA A 41 -43.23 -24.05 10.96
C ALA A 41 -42.38 -25.33 10.84
N SER A 42 -42.98 -26.41 10.33
CA SER A 42 -42.26 -27.50 9.67
C SER A 42 -41.88 -27.06 8.24
N GLY A 43 -40.85 -27.57 7.58
CA GLY A 43 -39.79 -28.52 7.93
C GLY A 43 -38.96 -28.81 6.64
N PRO A 44 -37.67 -29.18 6.74
CA PRO A 44 -37.34 -30.58 6.46
C PRO A 44 -36.12 -31.09 7.25
N LEU A 45 -36.22 -31.14 8.58
CA LEU A 45 -35.31 -31.93 9.44
C LEU A 45 -36.09 -32.95 10.32
N GLN A 46 -37.23 -33.43 9.82
CA GLN A 46 -37.92 -34.60 10.35
C GLN A 46 -38.15 -35.61 9.23
N GLY A 47 -37.25 -36.59 9.16
CA GLY A 47 -37.21 -37.57 8.08
C GLY A 47 -36.24 -38.73 8.32
N LEU A 48 -35.88 -39.04 9.58
CA LEU A 48 -35.21 -40.28 9.97
C LEU A 48 -35.19 -40.49 11.51
N GLU A 49 -36.35 -40.37 12.15
CA GLU A 49 -36.55 -40.93 13.50
C GLU A 49 -37.35 -42.23 13.40
N ARG A 50 -36.67 -43.37 13.57
CA ARG A 50 -37.00 -44.38 14.61
C ARG A 50 -36.34 -45.74 14.39
N ARG A 51 -35.72 -46.22 15.48
CA ARG A 51 -35.39 -47.62 15.80
C ARG A 51 -34.40 -48.31 14.84
N GLY A 52 -33.28 -48.87 15.28
CA GLY A 52 -32.76 -49.00 16.64
C GLY A 52 -32.51 -50.47 16.97
N GLU A 53 -31.34 -50.93 16.57
CA GLU A 53 -30.77 -52.23 16.94
C GLU A 53 -29.26 -52.06 17.13
N THR A 54 -28.67 -52.94 17.95
CA THR A 54 -27.34 -52.73 18.52
C THR A 54 -26.20 -53.29 17.67
N ALA A 55 -25.20 -52.46 17.37
CA ALA A 55 -23.88 -52.93 16.92
C ALA A 55 -22.79 -52.09 17.61
N ALA A 56 -22.01 -52.70 18.49
CA ALA A 56 -20.85 -52.05 19.12
C ALA A 56 -19.65 -52.10 18.17
N VAL A 57 -18.94 -50.99 18.05
CA VAL A 57 -17.69 -50.85 17.29
C VAL A 57 -16.62 -50.33 18.27
N PRO A 58 -15.40 -50.92 18.31
CA PRO A 58 -14.42 -50.61 19.34
C PRO A 58 -13.82 -49.19 19.21
N PRO A 59 -13.23 -48.64 20.29
CA PRO A 59 -12.60 -47.33 20.25
C PRO A 59 -11.32 -47.34 19.42
N GLY A 60 -11.41 -46.89 18.16
CA GLY A 60 -10.25 -46.55 17.36
C GLY A 60 -9.62 -45.24 17.86
N GLU A 61 -8.33 -45.26 18.17
CA GLU A 61 -7.60 -44.07 18.59
C GLU A 61 -7.50 -43.07 17.42
N PHE A 62 -8.15 -41.91 17.56
CA PHE A 62 -7.85 -40.76 16.70
C PHE A 62 -6.45 -40.25 17.05
N SER A 63 -5.44 -40.68 16.29
CA SER A 63 -4.05 -40.22 16.43
C SER A 63 -4.01 -38.69 16.40
N ALA A 64 -3.65 -38.07 17.53
CA ALA A 64 -3.59 -36.62 17.64
C ALA A 64 -2.63 -36.03 16.59
N LEU A 65 -3.08 -35.05 15.83
CA LEU A 65 -2.26 -34.41 14.79
C LEU A 65 -0.94 -33.86 15.41
N PRO A 66 0.20 -33.96 14.68
CA PRO A 66 1.48 -33.41 15.12
C PRO A 66 1.41 -31.95 15.55
N LEU A 67 2.26 -31.56 16.51
CA LEU A 67 2.33 -30.19 17.03
C LEU A 67 2.63 -29.16 15.93
N GLU A 68 3.42 -29.53 14.93
CA GLU A 68 3.74 -28.70 13.76
C GLU A 68 2.48 -28.36 12.95
N LEU A 69 1.65 -29.36 12.65
CA LEU A 69 0.37 -29.17 11.95
C LEU A 69 -0.62 -28.35 12.80
N TRP A 70 -0.65 -28.55 14.12
CA TRP A 70 -1.44 -27.68 14.99
C TRP A 70 -0.93 -26.24 15.04
N THR A 71 0.39 -26.02 14.97
CA THR A 71 1.01 -24.69 14.94
C THR A 71 0.69 -23.98 13.62
N GLU A 72 0.76 -24.70 12.50
CA GLU A 72 0.35 -24.22 11.19
C GLU A 72 -1.14 -23.83 11.17
N ILE A 73 -2.02 -24.66 11.72
CA ILE A 73 -3.45 -24.35 11.91
C ILE A 73 -3.62 -23.12 12.81
N ALA A 74 -2.92 -23.06 13.95
CA ALA A 74 -3.01 -21.95 14.90
C ALA A 74 -2.52 -20.61 14.31
N SER A 75 -1.53 -20.64 13.41
CA SER A 75 -1.06 -19.43 12.72
C SER A 75 -2.13 -18.82 11.81
N ARG A 76 -3.04 -19.65 11.30
CA ARG A 76 -4.12 -19.28 10.37
C ARG A 76 -5.47 -19.04 11.06
N THR A 77 -5.59 -19.26 12.37
CA THR A 77 -6.85 -19.01 13.12
C THR A 77 -6.88 -17.64 13.79
N SER A 78 -8.10 -17.12 13.97
CA SER A 78 -8.36 -15.81 14.58
C SER A 78 -7.90 -15.76 16.04
N PRO A 79 -7.64 -14.56 16.61
CA PRO A 79 -7.23 -14.43 18.02
C PRO A 79 -8.21 -15.10 19.00
N HIS A 80 -9.51 -14.98 18.75
CA HIS A 80 -10.55 -15.62 19.55
C HIS A 80 -10.43 -17.16 19.49
N ALA A 81 -10.31 -17.73 18.28
CA ALA A 81 -10.14 -19.18 18.11
C ALA A 81 -8.83 -19.70 18.73
N ARG A 82 -7.73 -18.93 18.64
CA ARG A 82 -6.47 -19.25 19.36
C ARG A 82 -6.63 -19.21 20.87
N GLN A 83 -7.41 -18.28 21.41
CA GLN A 83 -7.74 -18.26 22.84
C GLN A 83 -8.58 -19.49 23.24
N THR A 84 -9.52 -19.94 22.41
CA THR A 84 -10.22 -21.22 22.62
C THR A 84 -9.25 -22.40 22.58
N MET A 85 -8.33 -22.46 21.60
CA MET A 85 -7.32 -23.52 21.46
C MET A 85 -6.46 -23.65 22.73
N ARG A 86 -6.06 -22.53 23.36
CA ARG A 86 -5.33 -22.53 24.65
C ARG A 86 -6.08 -23.18 25.80
N ALA A 87 -7.41 -23.18 25.78
CA ALA A 87 -8.26 -23.78 26.81
C ALA A 87 -8.61 -25.27 26.55
N VAL A 88 -8.56 -25.73 25.29
CA VAL A 88 -9.04 -27.07 24.91
C VAL A 88 -8.02 -28.19 25.16
N SER A 89 -6.71 -27.98 24.92
CA SER A 89 -5.70 -29.01 25.25
C SER A 89 -4.28 -28.46 25.39
N LYS A 90 -3.39 -29.23 26.04
CA LYS A 90 -1.96 -28.89 26.17
C LYS A 90 -1.27 -28.74 24.80
N THR A 91 -1.60 -29.61 23.84
CA THR A 91 -1.04 -29.57 22.47
C THR A 91 -1.53 -28.33 21.70
N LEU A 92 -2.82 -28.01 21.83
CA LEU A 92 -3.41 -26.83 21.19
C LEU A 92 -2.92 -25.52 21.82
N LYS A 93 -2.67 -25.50 23.14
CA LYS A 93 -2.01 -24.40 23.83
C LYS A 93 -0.59 -24.18 23.32
N ALA A 94 0.25 -25.22 23.30
CA ALA A 94 1.63 -25.12 22.81
C ALA A 94 1.69 -24.65 21.34
N ALA A 95 0.77 -25.12 20.50
CA ALA A 95 0.63 -24.66 19.12
C ALA A 95 0.22 -23.19 19.01
N ALA A 96 -0.76 -22.75 19.81
CA ALA A 96 -1.22 -21.35 19.84
C ALA A 96 -0.18 -20.38 20.44
N GLU A 97 0.75 -20.89 21.24
CA GLU A 97 1.91 -20.15 21.77
C GLU A 97 3.05 -20.08 20.74
N ALA A 98 3.42 -21.19 20.10
CA ALA A 98 4.40 -21.21 19.01
C ALA A 98 3.97 -20.36 17.80
N ALA A 99 2.67 -20.40 17.43
CA ALA A 99 2.09 -19.59 16.38
C ALA A 99 1.99 -18.09 16.70
N ALA A 100 2.18 -17.69 17.97
CA ALA A 100 2.27 -16.29 18.37
C ALA A 100 3.68 -15.71 18.24
N VAL A 101 4.72 -16.56 18.15
CA VAL A 101 6.11 -16.14 17.91
C VAL A 101 6.38 -15.90 16.41
N THR A 102 5.62 -16.56 15.53
CA THR A 102 5.82 -16.57 14.07
C THR A 102 4.87 -15.66 13.29
N GLN A 103 3.93 -14.99 13.96
CA GLN A 103 2.98 -14.04 13.37
C GLN A 103 3.21 -12.66 13.97
N PRO A 104 3.17 -11.56 13.18
CA PRO A 104 3.08 -10.22 13.75
C PRO A 104 1.80 -10.11 14.61
N PRO A 105 1.77 -9.24 15.64
CA PRO A 105 0.58 -9.09 16.47
C PRO A 105 -0.60 -8.67 15.59
N VAL A 106 -1.72 -9.37 15.72
CA VAL A 106 -2.90 -9.15 14.88
C VAL A 106 -3.45 -7.76 15.18
N LYS A 107 -3.20 -6.82 14.26
CA LYS A 107 -3.65 -5.42 14.37
C LYS A 107 -5.17 -5.34 14.42
N LEU A 108 -5.71 -5.34 15.64
CA LEU A 108 -7.14 -5.16 15.85
C LEU A 108 -7.51 -3.73 15.44
N THR A 109 -8.41 -3.61 14.46
CA THR A 109 -8.88 -2.31 13.97
C THR A 109 -10.24 -2.01 14.56
N VAL A 110 -10.35 -0.89 15.30
CA VAL A 110 -11.57 -0.45 15.99
C VAL A 110 -12.03 0.88 15.37
N ARG A 111 -13.33 1.02 15.10
CA ARG A 111 -13.88 2.10 14.26
C ARG A 111 -14.77 3.12 14.97
N SER A 112 -15.01 2.94 16.26
CA SER A 112 -15.72 3.91 17.10
C SER A 112 -15.34 3.79 18.58
N SER A 113 -15.54 4.86 19.34
CA SER A 113 -15.41 4.84 20.80
C SER A 113 -16.34 3.82 21.47
N ASP A 114 -17.51 3.54 20.90
CA ASP A 114 -18.44 2.56 21.46
C ASP A 114 -18.01 1.12 21.16
N GLU A 115 -17.38 0.84 20.01
CA GLU A 115 -16.66 -0.43 19.80
C GLU A 115 -15.48 -0.58 20.78
N LEU A 116 -14.73 0.49 21.05
CA LEU A 116 -13.61 0.46 22.02
C LEU A 116 -14.10 0.20 23.46
N ARG A 117 -15.23 0.82 23.85
CA ARG A 117 -15.90 0.58 25.14
C ARG A 117 -16.46 -0.85 25.24
N ALA A 118 -17.09 -1.36 24.19
CA ALA A 118 -17.57 -2.75 24.16
C ALA A 118 -16.42 -3.75 24.20
N LEU A 119 -15.30 -3.45 23.52
CA LEU A 119 -14.09 -4.26 23.55
C LEU A 119 -13.46 -4.31 24.94
N ARG A 120 -13.41 -3.18 25.66
CA ARG A 120 -12.87 -3.06 27.03
C ARG A 120 -13.47 -4.10 27.99
N ASP A 121 -14.75 -4.40 27.82
CA ASP A 121 -15.51 -5.30 28.70
C ASP A 121 -15.38 -6.80 28.27
N THR A 122 -14.48 -7.11 27.32
CA THR A 122 -14.14 -8.49 26.91
C THR A 122 -12.87 -9.01 27.59
N GLU A 123 -12.84 -10.32 27.89
CA GLU A 123 -11.69 -10.99 28.52
C GLU A 123 -10.35 -10.84 27.77
N GLY A 124 -10.38 -10.50 26.47
CA GLY A 124 -9.19 -10.35 25.64
C GLY A 124 -8.51 -8.97 25.74
N TYR A 125 -9.22 -7.92 26.18
CA TYR A 125 -8.72 -6.54 26.09
C TYR A 125 -7.45 -6.29 26.90
N ALA A 126 -7.39 -6.83 28.12
CA ALA A 126 -6.23 -6.68 29.01
C ALA A 126 -4.95 -7.35 28.47
N ALA A 127 -5.03 -8.16 27.40
CA ALA A 127 -3.91 -8.84 26.76
C ALA A 127 -3.63 -8.31 25.32
N LEU A 128 -4.19 -7.16 24.93
CA LEU A 128 -4.07 -6.64 23.57
C LEU A 128 -2.74 -5.89 23.36
N GLU A 129 -1.80 -6.52 22.65
CA GLU A 129 -0.48 -5.92 22.38
C GLU A 129 -0.44 -4.97 21.18
N SER A 130 -1.41 -5.03 20.26
CA SER A 130 -1.49 -4.15 19.09
C SER A 130 -2.91 -3.69 18.76
N LEU A 131 -3.07 -2.40 18.47
CA LEU A 131 -4.35 -1.74 18.22
C LEU A 131 -4.21 -0.68 17.12
N THR A 132 -5.24 -0.55 16.28
CA THR A 132 -5.39 0.50 15.27
C THR A 132 -6.76 1.15 15.46
N LEU A 133 -6.80 2.48 15.58
CA LEU A 133 -8.02 3.25 15.74
C LEU A 133 -8.30 4.04 14.44
N GLU A 134 -9.47 3.82 13.83
CA GLU A 134 -9.92 4.52 12.62
C GLU A 134 -11.21 5.31 12.91
N GLY A 135 -11.24 6.63 12.68
CA GLY A 135 -12.45 7.44 12.84
C GLY A 135 -12.29 8.58 13.85
N CYS A 136 -13.36 8.87 14.60
CA CYS A 136 -13.39 9.99 15.55
C CYS A 136 -13.06 9.49 16.97
N PHE A 137 -11.77 9.44 17.30
CA PHE A 137 -11.27 9.16 18.65
C PHE A 137 -10.62 10.41 19.24
N THR A 138 -10.81 10.61 20.53
CA THR A 138 -10.39 11.79 21.29
C THR A 138 -9.27 11.48 22.29
N ASP A 139 -8.67 12.50 22.88
CA ASP A 139 -7.70 12.35 23.97
C ASP A 139 -8.28 11.57 25.18
N GLU A 140 -9.59 11.66 25.43
CA GLU A 140 -10.28 10.91 26.49
C GLU A 140 -10.38 9.41 26.19
N ASP A 141 -10.58 9.03 24.92
CA ASP A 141 -10.62 7.61 24.51
C ASP A 141 -9.25 6.93 24.69
N LEU A 142 -8.15 7.69 24.59
CA LEU A 142 -6.80 7.18 24.85
C LEU A 142 -6.55 6.90 26.34
N ALA A 143 -7.35 7.46 27.25
CA ALA A 143 -7.20 7.29 28.69
C ALA A 143 -7.61 5.89 29.20
N VAL A 144 -8.37 5.12 28.41
CA VAL A 144 -8.89 3.79 28.78
C VAL A 144 -8.20 2.62 28.07
N LEU A 145 -7.09 2.88 27.38
CA LEU A 145 -6.31 1.88 26.64
C LEU A 145 -5.64 0.83 27.55
N PRO A 146 -5.41 -0.41 27.07
CA PRO A 146 -4.92 -1.49 27.92
C PRO A 146 -3.41 -1.35 28.17
N ALA A 147 -2.98 -1.56 29.42
CA ALA A 147 -1.59 -1.42 29.86
C ALA A 147 -0.59 -2.44 29.24
N SER A 148 -1.09 -3.41 28.48
CA SER A 148 -0.29 -4.40 27.73
C SER A 148 0.06 -3.95 26.30
N LEU A 149 -0.44 -2.79 25.86
CA LEU A 149 -0.29 -2.31 24.49
C LEU A 149 1.15 -1.90 24.17
N LYS A 150 1.69 -2.44 23.06
CA LYS A 150 3.06 -2.20 22.56
C LYS A 150 3.09 -1.47 21.21
N VAL A 151 2.06 -1.65 20.39
CA VAL A 151 1.96 -1.09 19.04
C VAL A 151 0.61 -0.38 18.89
N LEU A 152 0.62 0.94 18.69
CA LEU A 152 -0.59 1.73 18.53
C LEU A 152 -0.56 2.58 17.26
N ASP A 153 -1.63 2.52 16.47
CA ASP A 153 -1.82 3.34 15.29
C ASP A 153 -3.08 4.21 15.42
N LEU A 154 -2.86 5.54 15.39
CA LEU A 154 -3.85 6.62 15.49
C LEU A 154 -3.84 7.50 14.22
N SER A 155 -3.23 7.04 13.12
CA SER A 155 -3.08 7.82 11.88
C SER A 155 -4.40 8.15 11.18
N ARG A 156 -5.49 7.50 11.58
CA ARG A 156 -6.85 7.69 11.07
C ARG A 156 -7.81 8.27 12.12
N CYS A 157 -7.31 8.80 13.24
CA CYS A 157 -8.10 9.43 14.31
C CYS A 157 -8.60 10.87 14.02
N GLY A 158 -8.81 11.22 12.75
CA GLY A 158 -9.55 12.43 12.36
C GLY A 158 -8.94 13.79 12.76
N ARG A 159 -7.63 13.87 13.05
CA ARG A 159 -6.91 15.09 13.52
C ARG A 159 -7.36 15.61 14.90
N GLN A 160 -7.78 14.72 15.79
CA GLN A 160 -8.33 15.09 17.10
C GLN A 160 -7.36 14.88 18.28
N ILE A 161 -6.30 14.09 18.11
CA ILE A 161 -5.36 13.80 19.20
C ILE A 161 -4.39 14.97 19.43
N THR A 162 -4.20 15.36 20.69
CA THR A 162 -3.31 16.46 21.11
C THR A 162 -2.24 15.98 22.09
N ALA A 163 -1.42 16.90 22.59
CA ALA A 163 -0.48 16.63 23.68
C ALA A 163 -1.15 16.03 24.94
N ALA A 164 -2.42 16.32 25.20
CA ALA A 164 -3.15 15.71 26.33
C ALA A 164 -3.32 14.19 26.12
N GLY A 165 -3.72 13.75 24.93
CA GLY A 165 -3.79 12.33 24.57
C GLY A 165 -2.44 11.64 24.66
N ILE A 166 -1.38 12.30 24.19
CA ILE A 166 0.01 11.82 24.35
C ILE A 166 0.38 11.63 25.84
N ALA A 167 -0.07 12.50 26.74
CA ALA A 167 0.15 12.34 28.18
C ALA A 167 -0.59 11.14 28.82
N HIS A 168 -1.60 10.57 28.14
CA HIS A 168 -2.15 9.26 28.47
C HIS A 168 -1.29 8.12 27.89
N LEU A 169 -0.89 8.22 26.62
CA LEU A 169 -0.06 7.20 25.96
C LEU A 169 1.31 6.98 26.63
N ASN A 170 1.92 8.04 27.18
CA ASN A 170 3.23 7.99 27.85
C ASN A 170 3.25 7.15 29.16
N LYS A 171 2.12 6.53 29.52
CA LYS A 171 1.96 5.58 30.64
C LYS A 171 1.95 4.11 30.18
N LEU A 172 1.93 3.87 28.86
CA LEU A 172 1.86 2.56 28.23
C LEU A 172 3.25 2.10 27.76
N PRO A 173 3.54 0.79 27.72
CA PRO A 173 4.83 0.25 27.29
C PRO A 173 4.98 0.20 25.76
N LEU A 174 4.60 1.27 25.06
CA LEU A 174 4.64 1.35 23.60
C LEU A 174 6.09 1.28 23.07
N ALA A 175 6.32 0.37 22.13
CA ALA A 175 7.55 0.24 21.35
C ALA A 175 7.41 0.89 19.96
N GLU A 176 6.19 0.87 19.40
CA GLU A 176 5.80 1.53 18.15
C GLU A 176 4.57 2.43 18.37
N LEU A 177 4.64 3.67 17.89
CA LEU A 177 3.49 4.59 17.88
C LEU A 177 3.41 5.32 16.53
N ASN A 178 2.22 5.32 15.93
CA ASN A 178 1.89 6.12 14.77
C ASN A 178 0.78 7.12 15.13
N VAL A 179 1.09 8.41 15.14
CA VAL A 179 0.16 9.53 15.38
C VAL A 179 0.11 10.50 14.20
N ARG A 180 0.47 10.04 12.99
CA ARG A 180 0.39 10.80 11.73
C ARG A 180 -0.92 11.60 11.62
N SER A 181 -0.84 12.84 11.11
CA SER A 181 -2.01 13.71 10.88
C SER A 181 -2.86 13.92 12.14
N ASN A 182 -2.23 14.36 13.23
CA ASN A 182 -2.91 14.83 14.44
C ASN A 182 -2.47 16.26 14.79
N ARG A 183 -2.57 16.68 16.06
CA ARG A 183 -2.29 18.07 16.50
C ARG A 183 -1.51 18.09 17.80
N ILE A 184 -0.48 17.24 17.92
CA ILE A 184 0.27 17.09 19.17
C ILE A 184 1.23 18.26 19.41
N GLY A 185 1.73 18.90 18.35
CA GLY A 185 2.68 20.02 18.39
C GLY A 185 3.98 19.74 19.16
N ASP A 186 4.74 20.80 19.42
CA ASP A 186 6.01 20.72 20.16
C ASP A 186 5.87 20.14 21.57
N GLU A 187 4.75 20.40 22.25
CA GLU A 187 4.50 19.86 23.60
C GLU A 187 4.26 18.34 23.57
N GLY A 188 3.52 17.84 22.57
CA GLY A 188 3.36 16.40 22.35
C GLY A 188 4.68 15.74 21.94
N ALA A 189 5.46 16.38 21.07
CA ALA A 189 6.81 15.94 20.72
C ALA A 189 7.73 15.86 21.97
N ARG A 190 7.66 16.85 22.87
CA ARG A 190 8.40 16.87 24.15
C ARG A 190 7.98 15.75 25.10
N LEU A 191 6.69 15.40 25.14
CA LEU A 191 6.21 14.25 25.93
C LEU A 191 6.68 12.92 25.33
N LEU A 192 6.64 12.77 23.99
CA LEU A 192 7.13 11.58 23.29
C LEU A 192 8.66 11.40 23.39
N ALA A 193 9.41 12.50 23.42
CA ALA A 193 10.85 12.47 23.65
C ALA A 193 11.23 11.82 24.99
N ALA A 194 10.36 11.93 26.01
CA ALA A 194 10.54 11.31 27.32
C ALA A 194 10.02 9.85 27.41
N HIS A 195 9.50 9.26 26.32
CA HIS A 195 8.83 7.98 26.37
C HIS A 195 9.78 6.81 26.71
N PRO A 196 9.49 5.98 27.73
CA PRO A 196 10.46 5.04 28.30
C PRO A 196 10.85 3.88 27.38
N THR A 197 9.99 3.54 26.41
CA THR A 197 10.11 2.30 25.60
C THR A 197 10.01 2.49 24.08
N LEU A 198 9.76 3.70 23.56
CA LEU A 198 9.54 3.88 22.12
C LEU A 198 10.85 3.71 21.33
N THR A 199 10.75 2.99 20.21
CA THR A 199 11.85 2.74 19.27
C THR A 199 11.50 3.13 17.83
N THR A 200 10.21 3.07 17.47
CA THR A 200 9.67 3.51 16.19
C THR A 200 8.56 4.53 16.44
N LEU A 201 8.66 5.71 15.83
CA LEU A 201 7.69 6.78 15.97
C LEU A 201 7.35 7.41 14.62
N ASN A 202 6.07 7.54 14.30
CA ASN A 202 5.58 8.42 13.24
C ASN A 202 4.74 9.56 13.85
N VAL A 203 5.21 10.78 13.64
CA VAL A 203 4.61 12.06 14.03
C VAL A 203 4.47 12.99 12.80
N GLU A 204 4.32 12.43 11.61
CA GLU A 204 4.10 13.18 10.37
C GLU A 204 2.87 14.11 10.50
N GLY A 205 2.92 15.33 9.99
CA GLY A 205 1.72 16.16 9.85
C GLY A 205 1.07 16.58 11.17
N ASN A 206 1.87 17.01 12.15
CA ASN A 206 1.42 17.28 13.53
C ASN A 206 1.63 18.72 14.04
N GLY A 207 2.21 19.61 13.22
CA GLY A 207 2.52 20.99 13.62
C GLY A 207 3.70 21.07 14.60
N ILE A 208 4.71 20.21 14.40
CA ILE A 208 5.96 20.23 15.17
C ILE A 208 6.93 21.22 14.50
N GLY A 209 7.56 22.07 15.30
CA GLY A 209 8.63 22.98 14.87
C GLY A 209 9.99 22.59 15.44
N ASP A 210 10.94 23.52 15.36
CA ASP A 210 12.33 23.29 15.79
C ASP A 210 12.46 22.90 17.29
N ALA A 211 11.55 23.37 18.16
CA ALA A 211 11.60 23.04 19.58
C ALA A 211 11.16 21.58 19.85
N GLY A 212 10.13 21.08 19.19
CA GLY A 212 9.70 19.68 19.29
C GLY A 212 10.64 18.73 18.58
N ALA A 213 11.21 19.14 17.44
CA ALA A 213 12.28 18.39 16.76
C ALA A 213 13.51 18.24 17.65
N ARG A 214 13.96 19.33 18.28
CA ARG A 214 15.06 19.35 19.27
C ARG A 214 14.76 18.51 20.51
N ALA A 215 13.51 18.45 20.96
CA ALA A 215 13.12 17.57 22.05
C ALA A 215 13.22 16.08 21.63
N LEU A 216 12.66 15.71 20.48
CA LEU A 216 12.73 14.33 19.95
C LEU A 216 14.17 13.89 19.67
N ALA A 217 15.02 14.79 19.20
CA ALA A 217 16.45 14.55 19.03
C ALA A 217 17.19 14.15 20.32
N ALA A 218 16.72 14.59 21.49
CA ALA A 218 17.30 14.22 22.78
C ALA A 218 16.90 12.80 23.24
N ASN A 219 16.01 12.10 22.52
CA ASN A 219 15.63 10.72 22.84
C ASN A 219 16.74 9.73 22.42
N THR A 220 17.15 8.88 23.36
CA THR A 220 18.25 7.90 23.19
C THR A 220 17.75 6.46 22.98
N ARG A 221 16.53 6.29 22.45
CA ARG A 221 15.87 5.00 22.23
C ARG A 221 15.24 4.86 20.85
N LEU A 222 14.83 5.98 20.23
CA LEU A 222 14.33 5.99 18.86
C LEU A 222 15.41 5.53 17.89
N VAL A 223 15.05 4.55 17.07
CA VAL A 223 15.83 3.96 15.98
C VAL A 223 15.24 4.37 14.63
N SER A 224 13.92 4.55 14.56
CA SER A 224 13.20 5.03 13.38
C SER A 224 12.26 6.18 13.75
N LEU A 225 12.42 7.32 13.09
CA LEU A 225 11.55 8.49 13.24
C LEU A 225 11.03 8.95 11.89
N ASP A 226 9.71 9.10 11.77
CA ASP A 226 9.08 9.88 10.71
C ASP A 226 8.48 11.15 11.33
N ILE A 227 8.97 12.29 10.86
CA ILE A 227 8.59 13.64 11.28
C ILE A 227 8.31 14.53 10.05
N SER A 228 7.94 13.91 8.92
CA SER A 228 7.62 14.60 7.67
C SER A 228 6.37 15.50 7.76
N PHE A 229 6.17 16.40 6.80
CA PHE A 229 5.03 17.34 6.74
C PHE A 229 4.83 18.16 8.04
N ASN A 230 5.91 18.70 8.60
CA ASN A 230 5.89 19.53 9.80
C ASN A 230 6.48 20.92 9.49
N GLU A 231 6.72 21.75 10.51
CA GLU A 231 7.15 23.15 10.40
C GLU A 231 8.62 23.31 10.86
N ILE A 232 9.47 22.32 10.55
CA ILE A 232 10.85 22.23 11.03
C ILE A 232 11.80 22.96 10.07
N GLY A 233 12.65 23.81 10.63
CA GLY A 233 13.72 24.54 9.93
C GLY A 233 15.11 23.95 10.23
N SER A 234 16.15 24.71 9.91
CA SER A 234 17.54 24.24 10.06
C SER A 234 17.95 24.00 11.53
N GLU A 235 17.35 24.67 12.52
CA GLU A 235 17.73 24.47 13.93
C GLU A 235 17.27 23.12 14.50
N GLY A 236 16.04 22.69 14.16
CA GLY A 236 15.52 21.38 14.58
C GLY A 236 16.23 20.25 13.86
N VAL A 237 16.64 20.48 12.60
CA VAL A 237 17.41 19.53 11.80
C VAL A 237 18.82 19.34 12.33
N GLN A 238 19.51 20.42 12.74
CA GLN A 238 20.82 20.29 13.38
C GLN A 238 20.74 19.39 14.62
N ALA A 239 19.75 19.61 15.49
CA ALA A 239 19.55 18.77 16.66
C ALA A 239 19.29 17.30 16.28
N LEU A 240 18.43 17.04 15.28
CA LEU A 240 18.18 15.68 14.78
C LEU A 240 19.41 15.04 14.12
N ALA A 241 20.28 15.81 13.49
CA ALA A 241 21.55 15.36 12.94
C ALA A 241 22.60 15.03 14.03
N ASP A 242 22.52 15.66 15.20
CA ASP A 242 23.35 15.35 16.36
C ASP A 242 22.90 14.07 17.10
N ASN A 243 21.75 13.47 16.75
CA ASN A 243 21.25 12.25 17.39
C ASN A 243 22.06 11.00 17.00
N ALA A 244 22.48 10.23 18.00
CA ALA A 244 23.36 9.06 17.84
C ALA A 244 22.64 7.69 17.86
N THR A 245 21.29 7.64 17.90
CA THR A 245 20.53 6.37 17.96
C THR A 245 19.69 6.11 16.71
N LEU A 246 19.23 7.15 16.02
CA LEU A 246 18.46 7.03 14.79
C LEU A 246 19.27 6.34 13.68
N LYS A 247 18.61 5.38 13.03
CA LYS A 247 19.06 4.62 11.85
C LYS A 247 18.22 4.93 10.61
N THR A 248 16.97 5.31 10.82
CA THR A 248 16.03 5.75 9.78
C THR A 248 15.42 7.09 10.20
N LEU A 249 15.52 8.10 9.34
CA LEU A 249 14.84 9.39 9.52
C LEU A 249 14.09 9.76 8.24
N ASN A 250 12.79 10.05 8.36
CA ASN A 250 12.03 10.77 7.35
C ASN A 250 11.70 12.18 7.87
N ILE A 251 12.22 13.20 7.19
CA ILE A 251 11.96 14.62 7.45
C ILE A 251 11.45 15.32 6.19
N GLY A 252 10.89 14.57 5.23
CA GLY A 252 10.30 15.10 3.99
C GLY A 252 9.25 16.19 4.22
N SER A 253 9.08 17.11 3.27
CA SER A 253 8.10 18.21 3.34
C SER A 253 8.24 19.08 4.61
N ASN A 254 9.45 19.57 4.88
CA ASN A 254 9.78 20.57 5.90
C ASN A 254 10.50 21.76 5.23
N HIS A 255 11.25 22.58 5.97
CA HIS A 255 11.95 23.77 5.48
C HIS A 255 13.46 23.74 5.82
N ILE A 256 14.11 22.60 5.57
CA ILE A 256 15.47 22.34 6.08
C ILE A 256 16.58 23.01 5.26
N GLY A 257 16.40 23.12 3.93
CA GLY A 257 17.36 23.71 2.99
C GLY A 257 18.78 23.08 3.01
N ASP A 258 19.72 23.75 2.36
CA ASP A 258 21.11 23.29 2.24
C ASP A 258 21.84 23.19 3.59
N ALA A 259 21.50 24.05 4.55
CA ALA A 259 22.08 24.02 5.90
C ALA A 259 21.66 22.76 6.67
N GLY A 260 20.38 22.38 6.60
CA GLY A 260 19.89 21.13 7.18
C GLY A 260 20.44 19.89 6.46
N ALA A 261 20.56 19.94 5.13
CA ALA A 261 21.19 18.89 4.34
C ALA A 261 22.67 18.67 4.72
N LEU A 262 23.43 19.75 4.93
CA LEU A 262 24.82 19.70 5.39
C LEU A 262 24.96 19.11 6.81
N ALA A 263 24.07 19.47 7.73
CA ALA A 263 24.05 18.89 9.07
C ALA A 263 23.77 17.38 9.02
N LEU A 264 22.74 16.97 8.28
CA LEU A 264 22.35 15.55 8.12
C LEU A 264 23.44 14.71 7.44
N ALA A 265 24.20 15.28 6.50
CA ALA A 265 25.31 14.60 5.84
C ALA A 265 26.41 14.17 6.84
N ALA A 266 26.66 14.96 7.89
CA ALA A 266 27.66 14.71 8.91
C ALA A 266 27.23 13.65 9.95
N ASN A 267 25.95 13.25 9.99
CA ASN A 267 25.48 12.22 10.92
C ASN A 267 26.08 10.85 10.56
N THR A 268 26.68 10.19 11.54
CA THR A 268 27.40 8.90 11.34
C THR A 268 26.54 7.66 11.64
N THR A 269 25.28 7.83 12.05
CA THR A 269 24.43 6.74 12.55
C THR A 269 23.27 6.38 11.63
N LEU A 270 22.70 7.34 10.91
CA LEU A 270 21.66 7.16 9.92
C LEU A 270 22.14 6.26 8.77
N THR A 271 21.28 5.35 8.34
CA THR A 271 21.55 4.43 7.21
C THR A 271 20.51 4.57 6.10
N ALA A 272 19.32 5.09 6.46
CA ALA A 272 18.27 5.51 5.55
C ALA A 272 17.78 6.92 5.92
N LEU A 273 17.73 7.81 4.93
CA LEU A 273 17.25 9.19 5.08
C LEU A 273 16.26 9.53 3.97
N SER A 274 15.12 10.12 4.34
CA SER A 274 14.25 10.85 3.42
C SER A 274 14.22 12.33 3.81
N THR A 275 14.48 13.15 2.81
CA THR A 275 14.63 14.60 2.82
C THR A 275 13.95 15.19 1.58
N SER A 276 12.85 14.57 1.13
CA SER A 276 12.08 15.00 -0.03
C SER A 276 11.37 16.35 0.21
N CYS A 277 11.03 17.09 -0.84
CA CYS A 277 10.22 18.32 -0.80
C CYS A 277 10.70 19.38 0.22
N ASN A 278 12.01 19.67 0.25
CA ASN A 278 12.68 20.36 1.36
C ASN A 278 13.53 21.58 0.97
N GLN A 279 13.45 22.02 -0.30
CA GLN A 279 14.15 23.18 -0.86
C GLN A 279 15.70 23.03 -0.85
N ILE A 280 16.19 21.79 -1.02
CA ILE A 280 17.62 21.48 -1.13
C ILE A 280 18.12 21.79 -2.54
N SER A 281 19.19 22.57 -2.66
CA SER A 281 19.83 22.90 -3.93
C SER A 281 20.94 21.90 -4.28
N ASP A 282 21.64 22.12 -5.40
CA ASP A 282 22.83 21.33 -5.75
C ASP A 282 23.87 21.32 -4.61
N ALA A 283 23.97 22.38 -3.80
CA ALA A 283 24.94 22.47 -2.71
C ALA A 283 24.61 21.53 -1.53
N GLY A 284 23.35 21.49 -1.08
CA GLY A 284 22.92 20.55 -0.04
C GLY A 284 22.89 19.10 -0.54
N THR A 285 22.56 18.89 -1.82
CA THR A 285 22.66 17.57 -2.48
C THR A 285 24.11 17.09 -2.56
N GLN A 286 25.06 17.97 -2.88
CA GLN A 286 26.51 17.66 -2.84
C GLN A 286 26.98 17.31 -1.42
N ALA A 287 26.46 17.97 -0.39
CA ALA A 287 26.75 17.63 0.99
C ALA A 287 26.22 16.22 1.35
N LEU A 288 24.94 15.93 1.06
CA LEU A 288 24.33 14.61 1.32
C LEU A 288 25.03 13.48 0.55
N ALA A 289 25.47 13.75 -0.68
CA ALA A 289 26.29 12.81 -1.47
C ALA A 289 27.66 12.51 -0.83
N GLY A 290 28.17 13.39 0.04
CA GLY A 290 29.38 13.17 0.85
C GLY A 290 29.18 12.33 2.11
N SER A 291 27.95 11.87 2.42
CA SER A 291 27.68 11.14 3.66
C SER A 291 28.30 9.73 3.67
N ASP A 292 29.02 9.44 4.77
CA ASP A 292 29.69 8.16 5.00
C ASP A 292 28.79 7.07 5.62
N SER A 293 27.59 7.42 6.05
CA SER A 293 26.69 6.53 6.81
C SER A 293 25.51 6.00 5.97
N LEU A 294 25.04 6.80 5.01
CA LEU A 294 23.84 6.52 4.23
C LEU A 294 24.04 5.41 3.19
N THR A 295 23.06 4.51 3.14
CA THR A 295 22.92 3.43 2.12
C THR A 295 21.62 3.55 1.32
N SER A 296 20.67 4.34 1.83
CA SER A 296 19.37 4.62 1.24
C SER A 296 19.09 6.12 1.37
N LEU A 297 18.89 6.83 0.27
CA LEU A 297 18.63 8.27 0.27
C LEU A 297 17.43 8.61 -0.62
N ASP A 298 16.50 9.39 -0.08
CA ASP A 298 15.44 10.07 -0.82
C ASP A 298 15.60 11.59 -0.67
N ILE A 299 15.78 12.27 -1.81
CA ILE A 299 15.81 13.73 -1.95
C ILE A 299 14.87 14.17 -3.09
N SER A 300 13.81 13.41 -3.35
CA SER A 300 12.83 13.74 -4.40
C SER A 300 12.15 15.11 -4.17
N GLY A 301 11.72 15.79 -5.23
CA GLY A 301 10.93 17.02 -5.13
C GLY A 301 11.65 18.26 -4.59
N ASN A 302 12.99 18.32 -4.66
CA ASN A 302 13.78 19.43 -4.09
C ASN A 302 14.14 20.54 -5.10
N GLY A 303 14.25 20.22 -6.39
CA GLY A 303 14.49 21.17 -7.47
C GLY A 303 15.97 21.42 -7.83
N PHE A 304 16.91 20.65 -7.27
CA PHE A 304 18.31 20.61 -7.72
C PHE A 304 18.43 19.98 -9.12
N GLY A 305 19.61 20.06 -9.74
CA GLY A 305 19.87 19.54 -11.08
C GLY A 305 21.15 18.71 -11.20
N ASP A 306 21.75 18.71 -12.39
CA ASP A 306 22.85 17.80 -12.73
C ASP A 306 24.10 17.99 -11.86
N ALA A 307 24.34 19.19 -11.32
CA ALA A 307 25.49 19.48 -10.47
C ALA A 307 25.41 18.80 -9.09
N GLY A 308 24.19 18.64 -8.54
CA GLY A 308 23.94 17.76 -7.39
C GLY A 308 24.12 16.29 -7.77
N VAL A 309 23.52 15.86 -8.89
CA VAL A 309 23.56 14.46 -9.36
C VAL A 309 24.98 13.95 -9.63
N GLN A 310 25.87 14.79 -10.15
CA GLN A 310 27.28 14.43 -10.38
C GLN A 310 28.00 14.00 -9.11
N ALA A 311 27.70 14.62 -7.96
CA ALA A 311 28.27 14.20 -6.68
C ALA A 311 27.64 12.89 -6.17
N ILE A 312 26.32 12.69 -6.34
CA ILE A 312 25.67 11.42 -5.98
C ILE A 312 26.22 10.27 -6.82
N ALA A 313 26.46 10.49 -8.12
CA ALA A 313 27.06 9.50 -9.01
C ALA A 313 28.46 9.04 -8.56
N ALA A 314 29.21 9.92 -7.87
CA ALA A 314 30.51 9.61 -7.29
C ALA A 314 30.43 8.92 -5.90
N ASN A 315 29.26 8.86 -5.25
CA ASN A 315 29.11 8.19 -3.96
C ASN A 315 29.20 6.66 -4.11
N THR A 316 30.00 6.01 -3.26
CA THR A 316 30.30 4.57 -3.32
C THR A 316 29.59 3.73 -2.25
N ARG A 317 28.71 4.33 -1.45
CA ARG A 317 28.01 3.68 -0.32
C ARG A 317 26.52 3.45 -0.58
N LEU A 318 25.86 4.38 -1.28
CA LEU A 318 24.45 4.32 -1.61
C LEU A 318 24.11 3.08 -2.47
N ARG A 319 23.02 2.42 -2.10
CA ARG A 319 22.44 1.25 -2.78
C ARG A 319 21.05 1.54 -3.33
N ARG A 320 20.29 2.41 -2.65
CA ARG A 320 18.95 2.82 -3.04
C ARG A 320 18.88 4.33 -3.06
N LEU A 321 18.40 4.88 -4.16
CA LEU A 321 18.35 6.32 -4.39
C LEU A 321 17.00 6.71 -4.99
N ASP A 322 16.36 7.72 -4.41
CA ASP A 322 15.25 8.45 -5.01
C ASP A 322 15.61 9.92 -5.19
N ILE A 323 15.58 10.35 -6.44
CA ILE A 323 15.86 11.70 -6.92
C ILE A 323 14.77 12.19 -7.87
N SER A 324 13.59 11.56 -7.84
CA SER A 324 12.43 11.90 -8.68
C SER A 324 11.93 13.33 -8.44
N HIS A 325 11.18 13.92 -9.37
CA HIS A 325 10.65 15.29 -9.29
C HIS A 325 11.75 16.36 -9.08
N ASN A 326 12.90 16.23 -9.77
CA ASN A 326 14.03 17.18 -9.74
C ASN A 326 14.41 17.63 -11.16
N ARG A 327 15.26 18.65 -11.29
CA ARG A 327 15.63 19.28 -12.58
C ARG A 327 16.81 18.58 -13.25
N ILE A 328 16.71 17.26 -13.37
CA ILE A 328 17.80 16.39 -13.84
C ILE A 328 17.64 16.15 -15.34
N SER A 329 18.69 16.44 -16.11
CA SER A 329 18.69 16.34 -17.57
C SER A 329 19.35 15.05 -18.06
N GLU A 330 19.49 14.91 -19.38
CA GLU A 330 20.31 13.85 -20.00
C GLU A 330 21.72 13.74 -19.41
N ALA A 331 22.31 14.86 -18.95
CA ALA A 331 23.64 14.89 -18.34
C ALA A 331 23.69 14.23 -16.95
N GLY A 332 22.66 14.40 -16.12
CA GLY A 332 22.53 13.70 -14.85
C GLY A 332 22.27 12.21 -15.04
N GLY A 333 21.44 11.83 -16.03
CA GLY A 333 21.26 10.44 -16.45
C GLY A 333 22.58 9.78 -16.90
N LEU A 334 23.40 10.49 -17.66
CA LEU A 334 24.74 10.05 -18.07
C LEU A 334 25.71 9.91 -16.88
N ALA A 335 25.66 10.81 -15.90
CA ALA A 335 26.47 10.71 -14.68
C ALA A 335 26.08 9.46 -13.86
N LEU A 336 24.78 9.23 -13.63
CA LEU A 336 24.27 8.09 -12.87
C LEU A 336 24.58 6.74 -13.53
N ALA A 337 24.63 6.69 -14.87
CA ALA A 337 25.01 5.49 -15.61
C ALA A 337 26.41 4.95 -15.23
N ALA A 338 27.34 5.84 -14.83
CA ALA A 338 28.68 5.46 -14.39
C ALA A 338 28.72 4.92 -12.93
N ASN A 339 27.66 5.09 -12.14
CA ASN A 339 27.64 4.60 -10.76
C ASN A 339 27.44 3.07 -10.72
N THR A 340 28.39 2.35 -10.11
CA THR A 340 28.36 0.88 -10.01
C THR A 340 27.91 0.39 -8.63
N THR A 341 27.39 1.26 -7.76
CA THR A 341 27.03 0.91 -6.37
C THR A 341 25.53 0.90 -6.11
N LEU A 342 24.75 1.68 -6.84
CA LEU A 342 23.29 1.66 -6.82
C LEU A 342 22.73 0.34 -7.37
N THR A 343 21.77 -0.23 -6.66
CA THR A 343 20.97 -1.39 -7.06
C THR A 343 19.51 -1.03 -7.29
N GLU A 344 19.01 0.05 -6.66
CA GLU A 344 17.71 0.67 -6.95
C GLU A 344 17.93 2.16 -7.25
N LEU A 345 17.40 2.64 -8.37
CA LEU A 345 17.36 4.05 -8.74
C LEU A 345 15.93 4.46 -9.12
N ARG A 346 15.45 5.56 -8.55
CA ARG A 346 14.23 6.25 -8.96
C ARG A 346 14.58 7.69 -9.36
N ILE A 347 14.24 8.04 -10.59
CA ILE A 347 14.47 9.35 -11.21
C ILE A 347 13.24 9.72 -12.06
N ALA A 348 12.04 9.49 -11.51
CA ALA A 348 10.79 9.76 -12.21
C ALA A 348 10.47 11.27 -12.27
N ASP A 349 9.67 11.73 -13.24
CA ASP A 349 9.30 13.15 -13.42
C ASP A 349 10.56 14.06 -13.45
N CYS A 350 11.38 13.83 -14.47
CA CYS A 350 12.66 14.48 -14.74
C CYS A 350 12.83 14.62 -16.27
N GLU A 351 13.98 15.12 -16.75
CA GLU A 351 14.24 15.41 -18.17
C GLU A 351 15.42 14.59 -18.74
N ILE A 352 15.60 13.33 -18.31
CA ILE A 352 16.78 12.52 -18.74
C ILE A 352 16.73 12.08 -20.20
N GLY A 353 15.54 12.08 -20.82
CA GLY A 353 15.35 11.85 -22.25
C GLY A 353 15.96 10.55 -22.81
N THR A 354 16.13 10.55 -24.12
CA THR A 354 16.62 9.40 -24.88
C THR A 354 18.11 9.15 -24.66
N ALA A 355 18.94 10.18 -24.47
CA ALA A 355 20.37 9.97 -24.21
C ALA A 355 20.63 9.47 -22.79
N GLY A 356 19.90 9.96 -21.78
CA GLY A 356 19.97 9.45 -20.41
C GLY A 356 19.50 8.00 -20.31
N ALA A 357 18.39 7.64 -20.96
CA ALA A 357 17.92 6.25 -21.06
C ALA A 357 18.96 5.33 -21.73
N ARG A 358 19.60 5.79 -22.81
CA ARG A 358 20.70 5.07 -23.50
C ARG A 358 21.93 4.89 -22.62
N ALA A 359 22.28 5.88 -21.80
CA ALA A 359 23.38 5.79 -20.87
C ALA A 359 23.07 4.78 -19.75
N LEU A 360 21.91 4.90 -19.10
CA LEU A 360 21.47 3.99 -18.03
C LEU A 360 21.38 2.53 -18.50
N ALA A 361 21.02 2.28 -19.76
CA ALA A 361 21.02 0.94 -20.36
C ALA A 361 22.40 0.25 -20.39
N ALA A 362 23.50 1.01 -20.29
CA ALA A 362 24.87 0.48 -20.21
C ALA A 362 25.32 0.18 -18.77
N ASN A 363 24.50 0.50 -17.76
CA ASN A 363 24.82 0.22 -16.36
C ASN A 363 24.81 -1.30 -16.06
N THR A 364 25.58 -1.73 -15.06
CA THR A 364 25.71 -3.14 -14.65
C THR A 364 25.48 -3.39 -13.16
N GLY A 365 25.08 -2.38 -12.39
CA GLY A 365 24.75 -2.50 -10.96
C GLY A 365 23.24 -2.53 -10.69
N LEU A 366 22.46 -1.80 -11.50
CA LEU A 366 21.02 -1.63 -11.28
C LEU A 366 20.22 -2.94 -11.43
N VAL A 367 19.32 -3.15 -10.48
CA VAL A 367 18.39 -4.29 -10.38
C VAL A 367 16.93 -3.81 -10.49
N SER A 368 16.64 -2.62 -9.96
CA SER A 368 15.37 -1.91 -10.14
C SER A 368 15.65 -0.49 -10.64
N LEU A 369 14.89 -0.06 -11.64
CA LEU A 369 15.00 1.29 -12.22
C LEU A 369 13.60 1.87 -12.44
N ASP A 370 13.36 3.06 -11.90
CA ASP A 370 12.19 3.88 -12.21
C ASP A 370 12.63 5.13 -12.98
N VAL A 371 12.17 5.21 -14.23
CA VAL A 371 12.36 6.32 -15.16
C VAL A 371 11.02 6.75 -15.75
N GLY A 372 9.94 6.63 -14.97
CA GLY A 372 8.62 7.14 -15.37
C GLY A 372 8.68 8.64 -15.68
N ASP A 373 7.91 9.09 -16.66
CA ASP A 373 7.69 10.52 -16.96
C ASP A 373 8.99 11.30 -17.25
N ASN A 374 9.76 10.84 -18.25
CA ASN A 374 11.11 11.37 -18.54
C ASN A 374 11.35 11.75 -20.02
N GLY A 375 10.29 11.75 -20.84
CA GLY A 375 10.40 12.04 -22.28
C GLY A 375 11.11 10.94 -23.09
N ILE A 376 11.21 9.72 -22.56
CA ILE A 376 11.92 8.60 -23.21
C ILE A 376 11.12 8.10 -24.41
N ASP A 377 11.74 8.07 -25.59
CA ASP A 377 11.12 7.60 -26.83
C ASP A 377 11.31 6.09 -27.09
N THR A 378 10.92 5.65 -28.29
CA THR A 378 11.16 4.30 -28.82
C THR A 378 12.63 3.86 -28.74
N ASP A 379 13.57 4.74 -29.05
CA ASP A 379 15.01 4.46 -29.13
C ASP A 379 15.64 4.31 -27.74
N GLY A 380 15.18 5.11 -26.77
CA GLY A 380 15.56 4.99 -25.36
C GLY A 380 15.02 3.70 -24.73
N ALA A 381 13.76 3.35 -25.03
CA ALA A 381 13.17 2.07 -24.62
C ALA A 381 13.89 0.86 -25.24
N GLN A 382 14.26 0.93 -26.52
CA GLN A 382 15.05 -0.11 -27.20
C GLN A 382 16.44 -0.31 -26.59
N ALA A 383 17.04 0.75 -26.04
CA ALA A 383 18.28 0.63 -25.28
C ALA A 383 18.03 -0.07 -23.94
N LEU A 384 17.08 0.41 -23.13
CA LEU A 384 16.74 -0.17 -21.82
C LEU A 384 16.30 -1.64 -21.90
N ALA A 385 15.66 -2.06 -23.00
CA ALA A 385 15.32 -3.46 -23.26
C ALA A 385 16.54 -4.40 -23.33
N ARG A 386 17.75 -3.88 -23.56
CA ARG A 386 19.01 -4.64 -23.62
C ARG A 386 19.79 -4.65 -22.29
N HIS A 387 19.30 -3.97 -21.25
CA HIS A 387 20.01 -3.83 -19.98
C HIS A 387 20.15 -5.19 -19.26
N ALA A 388 21.39 -5.61 -19.00
CA ALA A 388 21.73 -7.00 -18.65
C ALA A 388 21.34 -7.46 -17.23
N THR A 389 21.02 -6.53 -16.31
CA THR A 389 20.84 -6.84 -14.88
C THR A 389 19.42 -6.61 -14.37
N LEU A 390 18.70 -5.61 -14.90
CA LEU A 390 17.36 -5.23 -14.40
C LEU A 390 16.40 -6.39 -14.26
N LYS A 391 15.66 -6.39 -13.15
CA LYS A 391 14.55 -7.28 -12.80
C LYS A 391 13.22 -6.53 -12.73
N GLN A 392 13.28 -5.23 -12.46
CA GLN A 392 12.13 -4.33 -12.43
C GLN A 392 12.47 -3.08 -13.23
N LEU A 393 11.56 -2.65 -14.10
CA LEU A 393 11.67 -1.40 -14.86
C LEU A 393 10.30 -0.70 -14.88
N ASN A 394 10.27 0.57 -14.48
CA ASN A 394 9.13 1.44 -14.69
C ASN A 394 9.47 2.48 -15.77
N LEU A 395 8.61 2.54 -16.80
CA LEU A 395 8.67 3.44 -17.95
C LEU A 395 7.37 4.24 -18.12
N GLU A 396 6.49 4.27 -17.10
CA GLU A 396 5.19 4.94 -17.13
C GLU A 396 5.25 6.36 -17.72
N LYS A 397 4.23 6.77 -18.48
CA LYS A 397 4.09 8.13 -19.06
C LYS A 397 5.21 8.54 -20.05
N ASN A 398 6.02 7.59 -20.55
CA ASN A 398 7.00 7.84 -21.61
C ASN A 398 6.47 7.45 -23.02
N PRO A 399 6.68 8.27 -24.07
CA PRO A 399 6.16 8.05 -25.43
C PRO A 399 6.94 6.98 -26.22
N ILE A 400 7.13 5.79 -25.65
CA ILE A 400 7.93 4.71 -26.27
C ILE A 400 7.22 4.03 -27.44
N GLY A 401 5.88 4.04 -27.45
CA GLY A 401 5.02 3.48 -28.48
C GLY A 401 5.17 1.97 -28.71
N ASN A 402 4.52 1.48 -29.77
CA ASN A 402 4.52 0.06 -30.13
C ASN A 402 5.91 -0.55 -30.36
N ALA A 403 6.83 0.21 -30.96
CA ALA A 403 8.19 -0.28 -31.24
C ALA A 403 9.07 -0.32 -29.99
N GLY A 404 8.89 0.61 -29.03
CA GLY A 404 9.53 0.54 -27.72
C GLY A 404 9.02 -0.63 -26.88
N ALA A 405 7.69 -0.84 -26.84
CA ALA A 405 7.10 -1.98 -26.14
C ALA A 405 7.51 -3.34 -26.73
N ALA A 406 7.56 -3.46 -28.06
CA ALA A 406 7.98 -4.67 -28.76
C ALA A 406 9.44 -5.06 -28.46
N ALA A 407 10.32 -4.09 -28.18
CA ALA A 407 11.73 -4.35 -27.88
C ALA A 407 11.95 -5.20 -26.63
N PHE A 408 11.02 -5.15 -25.67
CA PHE A 408 11.09 -5.96 -24.45
C PHE A 408 10.70 -7.44 -24.67
N ALA A 409 10.24 -7.83 -25.86
CA ALA A 409 9.91 -9.22 -26.17
C ALA A 409 11.10 -10.16 -25.99
N ASP A 410 12.30 -9.75 -26.43
CA ASP A 410 13.54 -10.53 -26.34
C ASP A 410 14.32 -10.31 -25.03
N ASN A 411 13.85 -9.44 -24.12
CA ASN A 411 14.54 -9.22 -22.86
C ASN A 411 14.48 -10.50 -21.97
N ALA A 412 15.65 -10.98 -21.55
CA ALA A 412 15.77 -12.20 -20.74
C ALA A 412 15.76 -11.97 -19.22
N THR A 413 15.85 -10.71 -18.78
CA THR A 413 16.29 -10.34 -17.43
C THR A 413 15.14 -9.90 -16.53
N LEU A 414 14.19 -9.12 -17.08
CA LEU A 414 13.09 -8.51 -16.36
C LEU A 414 12.10 -9.54 -15.80
N ARG A 415 11.39 -9.13 -14.75
CA ARG A 415 10.34 -9.87 -14.08
C ARG A 415 9.11 -8.99 -13.83
N SER A 416 9.31 -7.69 -13.62
CA SER A 416 8.25 -6.67 -13.61
C SER A 416 8.56 -5.59 -14.64
N LEU A 417 7.55 -5.17 -15.41
CA LEU A 417 7.63 -4.05 -16.34
C LEU A 417 6.35 -3.20 -16.25
N ASN A 418 6.50 -1.89 -16.05
CA ASN A 418 5.39 -0.93 -16.11
C ASN A 418 5.52 -0.06 -17.37
N LEU A 419 4.55 -0.21 -18.28
CA LEU A 419 4.35 0.58 -19.50
C LEU A 419 2.99 1.31 -19.48
N LYS A 420 2.51 1.69 -18.29
CA LYS A 420 1.29 2.49 -18.14
C LYS A 420 1.43 3.82 -18.90
N ARG A 421 0.43 4.19 -19.71
CA ARG A 421 0.44 5.48 -20.44
C ARG A 421 1.64 5.67 -21.39
N CYS A 422 2.05 4.61 -22.08
CA CYS A 422 3.25 4.60 -22.93
C CYS A 422 2.96 4.55 -24.44
N GLU A 423 1.74 4.92 -24.85
CA GLU A 423 1.23 4.89 -26.24
C GLU A 423 1.28 3.50 -26.91
N VAL A 424 1.16 2.43 -26.12
CA VAL A 424 1.12 1.05 -26.58
C VAL A 424 -0.27 0.71 -27.12
N SER A 425 -0.33 -0.07 -28.20
CA SER A 425 -1.55 -0.71 -28.70
C SER A 425 -1.32 -2.19 -29.00
N ASP A 426 -2.34 -2.85 -29.54
CA ASP A 426 -2.34 -4.28 -29.89
C ASP A 426 -1.16 -4.73 -30.77
N ILE A 427 -0.53 -3.81 -31.50
CA ILE A 427 0.63 -4.09 -32.36
C ILE A 427 1.88 -4.39 -31.52
N GLY A 428 2.24 -3.49 -30.60
CA GLY A 428 3.39 -3.68 -29.71
C GLY A 428 3.12 -4.78 -28.69
N LEU A 429 1.89 -4.83 -28.16
CA LEU A 429 1.49 -5.81 -27.17
C LEU A 429 1.50 -7.25 -27.73
N ARG A 430 1.14 -7.45 -29.01
CA ARG A 430 1.24 -8.76 -29.67
C ARG A 430 2.67 -9.28 -29.78
N VAL A 431 3.66 -8.41 -29.88
CA VAL A 431 5.09 -8.81 -29.87
C VAL A 431 5.57 -9.02 -28.44
N LEU A 432 5.24 -8.10 -27.52
CA LEU A 432 5.59 -8.24 -26.09
C LEU A 432 5.02 -9.52 -25.45
N ALA A 433 3.87 -9.99 -25.92
CA ALA A 433 3.25 -11.25 -25.50
C ALA A 433 4.12 -12.50 -25.73
N THR A 434 5.17 -12.45 -26.56
CA THR A 434 6.11 -13.58 -26.73
C THR A 434 7.21 -13.63 -25.67
N ASN A 435 7.31 -12.65 -24.76
CA ASN A 435 8.34 -12.66 -23.72
C ASN A 435 8.14 -13.83 -22.73
N ALA A 436 9.20 -14.59 -22.47
CA ALA A 436 9.17 -15.78 -21.61
C ALA A 436 9.49 -15.50 -20.12
N THR A 437 9.78 -14.26 -19.76
CA THR A 437 10.51 -13.93 -18.53
C THR A 437 9.79 -12.98 -17.58
N LEU A 438 8.95 -12.08 -18.09
CA LEU A 438 8.07 -11.25 -17.29
C LEU A 438 7.11 -12.11 -16.44
N ARG A 439 6.74 -11.59 -15.27
CA ARG A 439 5.78 -12.18 -14.33
C ARG A 439 4.69 -11.17 -13.94
N THR A 440 5.05 -9.89 -13.92
CA THR A 440 4.14 -8.74 -13.81
C THR A 440 4.31 -7.83 -15.02
N LEU A 441 3.20 -7.47 -15.65
CA LEU A 441 3.14 -6.43 -16.68
C LEU A 441 2.01 -5.45 -16.35
N ASN A 442 2.31 -4.16 -16.31
CA ASN A 442 1.30 -3.10 -16.31
C ASN A 442 1.33 -2.38 -17.67
N VAL A 443 0.18 -2.32 -18.34
CA VAL A 443 -0.06 -1.62 -19.62
C VAL A 443 -1.36 -0.82 -19.55
N SER A 444 -1.74 -0.33 -18.37
CA SER A 444 -2.93 0.51 -18.17
C SER A 444 -2.82 1.90 -18.84
N ASP A 445 -3.94 2.60 -19.03
CA ASP A 445 -4.00 3.95 -19.64
C ASP A 445 -3.38 4.00 -21.06
N ASN A 446 -3.70 3.00 -21.90
CA ASN A 446 -3.10 2.79 -23.24
C ASN A 446 -4.19 2.65 -24.33
N ARG A 447 -3.80 2.18 -25.53
CA ARG A 447 -4.68 2.02 -26.70
C ARG A 447 -4.88 0.53 -27.05
N ILE A 448 -5.11 -0.31 -26.04
CA ILE A 448 -5.29 -1.77 -26.18
C ILE A 448 -6.76 -2.11 -26.38
N THR A 449 -7.05 -3.07 -27.25
CA THR A 449 -8.39 -3.58 -27.55
C THR A 449 -8.51 -5.06 -27.23
N ALA A 450 -9.62 -5.68 -27.64
CA ALA A 450 -9.79 -7.13 -27.58
C ALA A 450 -8.64 -7.91 -28.28
N GLU A 451 -8.00 -7.37 -29.32
CA GLU A 451 -6.91 -8.07 -30.04
C GLU A 451 -5.61 -8.14 -29.24
N GLY A 452 -5.22 -7.07 -28.55
CA GLY A 452 -4.09 -7.09 -27.64
C GLY A 452 -4.35 -7.98 -26.43
N ALA A 453 -5.57 -7.96 -25.90
CA ALA A 453 -6.00 -8.89 -24.84
C ALA A 453 -5.94 -10.36 -25.27
N LYS A 454 -6.38 -10.69 -26.50
CA LYS A 454 -6.24 -12.02 -27.11
C LYS A 454 -4.77 -12.45 -27.24
N ALA A 455 -3.88 -11.53 -27.62
CA ALA A 455 -2.45 -11.82 -27.69
C ALA A 455 -1.84 -12.06 -26.29
N MET A 456 -2.17 -11.24 -25.29
CA MET A 456 -1.70 -11.44 -23.91
C MET A 456 -2.23 -12.74 -23.28
N ALA A 457 -3.44 -13.16 -23.64
CA ALA A 457 -4.00 -14.44 -23.22
C ALA A 457 -3.19 -15.66 -23.71
N ALA A 458 -2.36 -15.52 -24.75
CA ALA A 458 -1.46 -16.57 -25.21
C ALA A 458 -0.13 -16.64 -24.43
N ASN A 459 0.20 -15.64 -23.59
CA ASN A 459 1.43 -15.68 -22.79
C ASN A 459 1.30 -16.70 -21.64
N SER A 460 2.24 -17.66 -21.59
CA SER A 460 2.26 -18.76 -20.62
C SER A 460 3.12 -18.47 -19.39
N THR A 461 3.43 -17.21 -19.09
CA THR A 461 4.45 -16.85 -18.09
C THR A 461 4.06 -15.71 -17.16
N LEU A 462 3.22 -14.78 -17.61
CA LEU A 462 2.68 -13.68 -16.79
C LEU A 462 1.68 -14.21 -15.76
N THR A 463 1.99 -13.96 -14.50
CA THR A 463 1.13 -14.27 -13.34
C THR A 463 0.32 -13.04 -12.89
N SER A 464 0.74 -11.84 -13.28
CA SER A 464 0.06 -10.58 -12.98
C SER A 464 0.01 -9.68 -14.22
N LEU A 465 -1.18 -9.16 -14.53
CA LEU A 465 -1.44 -8.29 -15.67
C LEU A 465 -2.37 -7.14 -15.26
N ASP A 466 -1.97 -5.91 -15.53
CA ASP A 466 -2.83 -4.73 -15.46
C ASP A 466 -3.07 -4.18 -16.88
N VAL A 467 -4.33 -4.21 -17.31
CA VAL A 467 -4.84 -3.68 -18.57
C VAL A 467 -5.98 -2.69 -18.32
N SER A 468 -6.05 -2.09 -17.12
CA SER A 468 -7.08 -1.10 -16.78
C SER A 468 -6.99 0.16 -17.65
N HIS A 469 -8.08 0.95 -17.75
CA HIS A 469 -8.14 2.16 -18.59
C HIS A 469 -7.72 1.89 -20.06
N ASN A 470 -8.43 0.97 -20.72
CA ASN A 470 -8.19 0.57 -22.11
C ASN A 470 -9.54 0.32 -22.84
N GLY A 471 -9.49 -0.08 -24.10
CA GLY A 471 -10.65 -0.38 -24.95
C GLY A 471 -10.97 -1.87 -25.07
N ILE A 472 -10.76 -2.67 -24.02
CA ILE A 472 -10.99 -4.13 -24.09
C ILE A 472 -12.48 -4.46 -23.96
N GLU A 473 -12.99 -5.17 -24.96
CA GLU A 473 -14.36 -5.69 -25.01
C GLU A 473 -14.45 -7.18 -24.58
N ASP A 474 -15.68 -7.72 -24.53
CA ASP A 474 -16.00 -9.08 -24.10
C ASP A 474 -15.12 -10.19 -24.70
N GLU A 475 -14.67 -10.05 -25.95
CA GLU A 475 -13.82 -11.07 -26.60
C GLU A 475 -12.40 -11.11 -26.01
N GLY A 476 -11.87 -9.96 -25.60
CA GLY A 476 -10.58 -9.88 -24.92
C GLY A 476 -10.65 -10.45 -23.51
N ALA A 477 -11.72 -10.13 -22.77
CA ALA A 477 -11.97 -10.75 -21.46
C ALA A 477 -12.20 -12.26 -21.55
N LEU A 478 -12.88 -12.75 -22.59
CA LEU A 478 -13.08 -14.19 -22.82
C LEU A 478 -11.75 -14.91 -23.12
N ALA A 479 -10.85 -14.28 -23.89
CA ALA A 479 -9.52 -14.82 -24.10
C ALA A 479 -8.69 -14.84 -22.80
N LEU A 480 -8.64 -13.71 -22.07
CA LEU A 480 -7.90 -13.61 -20.80
C LEU A 480 -8.43 -14.60 -19.74
N ALA A 481 -9.73 -14.83 -19.68
CA ALA A 481 -10.35 -15.82 -18.80
C ALA A 481 -9.86 -17.26 -19.04
N ALA A 482 -9.50 -17.58 -20.29
CA ALA A 482 -9.01 -18.90 -20.70
C ALA A 482 -7.50 -19.09 -20.47
N ASN A 483 -6.77 -18.06 -20.01
CA ASN A 483 -5.34 -18.18 -19.70
C ASN A 483 -5.09 -19.08 -18.47
N THR A 484 -4.13 -19.99 -18.59
CA THR A 484 -3.87 -21.05 -17.61
C THR A 484 -2.82 -20.71 -16.55
N VAL A 485 -2.27 -19.50 -16.55
CA VAL A 485 -1.15 -19.07 -15.69
C VAL A 485 -1.42 -17.75 -14.95
N LEU A 486 -2.23 -16.87 -15.55
CA LEU A 486 -2.58 -15.57 -15.00
C LEU A 486 -3.35 -15.73 -13.68
N ASN A 487 -2.88 -15.03 -12.64
CA ASN A 487 -3.39 -15.14 -11.28
C ASN A 487 -3.90 -13.79 -10.74
N VAL A 488 -3.30 -12.67 -11.13
CA VAL A 488 -3.75 -11.32 -10.80
C VAL A 488 -4.12 -10.61 -12.09
N LEU A 489 -5.38 -10.18 -12.21
CA LEU A 489 -5.86 -9.39 -13.35
C LEU A 489 -6.55 -8.11 -12.87
N ASN A 490 -6.01 -6.97 -13.28
CA ASN A 490 -6.76 -5.72 -13.26
C ASN A 490 -7.23 -5.37 -14.68
N ILE A 491 -8.54 -5.23 -14.85
CA ILE A 491 -9.20 -4.83 -16.10
C ILE A 491 -10.31 -3.79 -15.84
N CYS A 492 -10.21 -3.01 -14.74
CA CYS A 492 -11.15 -1.91 -14.49
C CYS A 492 -11.09 -0.82 -15.58
N TYR A 493 -12.13 0.00 -15.70
CA TYR A 493 -12.26 1.04 -16.74
C TYR A 493 -11.99 0.51 -18.17
N ASN A 494 -12.76 -0.49 -18.58
CA ASN A 494 -12.75 -1.07 -19.93
C ASN A 494 -14.20 -1.18 -20.47
N ALA A 495 -14.35 -1.74 -21.68
CA ALA A 495 -15.63 -1.85 -22.38
C ALA A 495 -16.33 -3.22 -22.20
N LEU A 496 -16.14 -3.88 -21.04
CA LEU A 496 -16.73 -5.19 -20.80
C LEU A 496 -18.24 -5.14 -20.53
N THR A 497 -18.95 -6.16 -20.98
CA THR A 497 -20.35 -6.40 -20.65
C THR A 497 -20.50 -7.61 -19.72
N VAL A 498 -21.76 -7.98 -19.45
CA VAL A 498 -22.16 -9.24 -18.81
C VAL A 498 -21.41 -10.47 -19.33
N LYS A 499 -21.14 -10.53 -20.64
CA LYS A 499 -20.51 -11.70 -21.29
C LYS A 499 -19.04 -11.83 -20.89
N GLY A 500 -18.26 -10.74 -20.95
CA GLY A 500 -16.87 -10.70 -20.50
C GLY A 500 -16.73 -10.94 -18.99
N VAL A 501 -17.57 -10.28 -18.18
CA VAL A 501 -17.59 -10.48 -16.72
C VAL A 501 -17.89 -11.94 -16.36
N LYS A 502 -18.85 -12.60 -17.03
CA LYS A 502 -19.15 -14.03 -16.80
C LYS A 502 -18.03 -14.96 -17.28
N ALA A 503 -17.30 -14.61 -18.34
CA ALA A 503 -16.14 -15.38 -18.76
C ALA A 503 -15.03 -15.30 -17.70
N LEU A 504 -14.67 -14.10 -17.25
CA LEU A 504 -13.67 -13.89 -16.19
C LEU A 504 -14.07 -14.59 -14.87
N ALA A 505 -15.35 -14.54 -14.49
CA ALA A 505 -15.90 -15.26 -13.34
C ALA A 505 -15.86 -16.80 -13.46
N ALA A 506 -15.65 -17.34 -14.67
CA ALA A 506 -15.51 -18.77 -14.94
C ALA A 506 -14.04 -19.22 -15.09
N SER A 507 -13.08 -18.29 -15.05
CA SER A 507 -11.65 -18.62 -15.00
C SER A 507 -11.33 -19.51 -13.79
N THR A 508 -10.38 -20.43 -13.94
CA THR A 508 -9.98 -21.36 -12.87
C THR A 508 -8.69 -20.96 -12.16
N THR A 509 -8.00 -19.92 -12.64
CA THR A 509 -6.59 -19.62 -12.35
C THR A 509 -6.37 -18.28 -11.65
N LEU A 510 -7.26 -17.31 -11.87
CA LEU A 510 -7.27 -16.04 -11.15
C LEU A 510 -7.43 -16.24 -9.63
N ALA A 511 -6.72 -15.43 -8.83
CA ALA A 511 -6.82 -15.29 -7.37
C ALA A 511 -6.78 -13.81 -6.90
N VAL A 512 -6.65 -12.84 -7.83
CA VAL A 512 -7.13 -11.46 -7.65
C VAL A 512 -7.77 -10.98 -8.96
N LEU A 513 -8.92 -10.31 -8.87
CA LEU A 513 -9.63 -9.76 -10.04
C LEU A 513 -10.26 -8.40 -9.71
N ASP A 514 -9.92 -7.38 -10.48
CA ASP A 514 -10.57 -6.07 -10.45
C ASP A 514 -11.25 -5.80 -11.79
N ILE A 515 -12.58 -5.62 -11.74
CA ILE A 515 -13.45 -5.39 -12.90
C ILE A 515 -14.28 -4.11 -12.77
N ARG A 516 -13.93 -3.23 -11.83
CA ARG A 516 -14.66 -1.97 -11.56
C ARG A 516 -14.83 -1.11 -12.81
N GLU A 517 -15.87 -0.27 -12.83
CA GLU A 517 -16.08 0.76 -13.84
C GLU A 517 -16.07 0.25 -15.30
N ASN A 518 -16.50 -1.01 -15.49
CA ASN A 518 -16.77 -1.59 -16.80
C ASN A 518 -18.23 -1.39 -17.19
N GLY A 519 -18.48 -0.53 -18.19
CA GLY A 519 -19.77 -0.44 -18.86
C GLY A 519 -21.00 -0.22 -17.97
N TYR A 520 -20.99 0.79 -17.09
CA TYR A 520 -22.08 1.01 -16.12
C TYR A 520 -23.47 1.09 -16.78
N SER A 521 -24.31 0.12 -16.48
CA SER A 521 -25.70 0.03 -16.95
C SER A 521 -26.53 -0.78 -15.94
N PRO A 522 -27.79 -0.42 -15.64
CA PRO A 522 -28.65 -1.19 -14.74
C PRO A 522 -28.86 -2.65 -15.16
N THR A 523 -28.70 -2.95 -16.46
CA THR A 523 -28.73 -4.31 -17.00
C THR A 523 -27.48 -5.11 -16.63
N ILE A 524 -26.31 -4.44 -16.59
CA ILE A 524 -25.04 -5.03 -16.17
C ILE A 524 -24.98 -5.18 -14.65
N GLU A 525 -25.52 -4.24 -13.87
CA GLU A 525 -25.61 -4.35 -12.41
C GLU A 525 -26.41 -5.58 -11.95
N ARG A 526 -27.62 -5.80 -12.50
CA ARG A 526 -28.42 -7.02 -12.24
C ARG A 526 -27.70 -8.30 -12.67
N ALA A 527 -26.90 -8.22 -13.73
CA ALA A 527 -26.20 -9.38 -14.26
C ALA A 527 -24.87 -9.67 -13.53
N LEU A 528 -24.24 -8.65 -12.94
CA LEU A 528 -23.22 -8.76 -11.90
C LEU A 528 -23.82 -9.44 -10.67
N GLN A 529 -24.99 -9.00 -10.18
CA GLN A 529 -25.71 -9.69 -9.10
C GLN A 529 -26.08 -11.15 -9.45
N ALA A 530 -26.36 -11.46 -10.72
CA ALA A 530 -26.54 -12.84 -11.19
C ALA A 530 -25.22 -13.63 -11.37
N ALA A 531 -24.08 -12.96 -11.53
CA ALA A 531 -22.74 -13.55 -11.56
C ALA A 531 -22.09 -13.60 -10.17
N VAL A 532 -22.60 -12.86 -9.16
CA VAL A 532 -22.12 -12.88 -7.77
C VAL A 532 -22.03 -14.29 -7.18
N PRO A 533 -22.92 -15.26 -7.47
CA PRO A 533 -22.72 -16.65 -7.05
C PRO A 533 -21.48 -17.30 -7.67
N GLN A 534 -21.18 -17.03 -8.94
CA GLN A 534 -20.00 -17.55 -9.66
C GLN A 534 -18.72 -16.87 -9.14
N LEU A 535 -18.74 -15.55 -9.00
CA LEU A 535 -17.68 -14.73 -8.41
C LEU A 535 -17.39 -15.13 -6.94
N LYS A 536 -18.42 -15.39 -6.12
CA LYS A 536 -18.26 -15.91 -4.75
C LYS A 536 -17.78 -17.37 -4.73
N ALA A 537 -18.20 -18.21 -5.67
CA ALA A 537 -17.68 -19.57 -5.79
C ALA A 537 -16.19 -19.56 -6.20
N LEU A 538 -15.79 -18.67 -7.10
CA LEU A 538 -14.40 -18.43 -7.48
C LEU A 538 -13.59 -17.87 -6.30
N ALA A 539 -14.15 -16.94 -5.52
CA ALA A 539 -13.55 -16.45 -4.28
C ALA A 539 -13.37 -17.55 -3.23
N ALA A 540 -14.35 -18.44 -3.06
CA ALA A 540 -14.23 -19.59 -2.16
C ALA A 540 -13.21 -20.63 -2.66
N ARG A 541 -13.17 -20.89 -3.98
CA ARG A 541 -12.29 -21.89 -4.61
C ARG A 541 -10.82 -21.46 -4.62
N ASN A 542 -10.55 -20.20 -4.99
CA ASN A 542 -9.21 -19.69 -5.25
C ASN A 542 -8.73 -18.69 -4.17
N ARG A 543 -9.50 -18.50 -3.08
CA ARG A 543 -9.27 -17.46 -2.05
C ARG A 543 -9.18 -16.04 -2.64
N LEU A 544 -10.03 -15.79 -3.65
CA LEU A 544 -9.94 -14.64 -4.55
C LEU A 544 -10.39 -13.34 -3.86
N THR A 545 -9.59 -12.27 -4.01
CA THR A 545 -10.00 -10.91 -3.64
C THR A 545 -10.58 -10.22 -4.87
N ILE A 546 -11.87 -9.84 -4.81
CA ILE A 546 -12.61 -9.21 -5.90
C ILE A 546 -12.86 -7.75 -5.57
N HIS A 547 -12.57 -6.87 -6.52
CA HIS A 547 -13.06 -5.50 -6.52
C HIS A 547 -14.15 -5.38 -7.60
N LEU A 548 -15.35 -5.00 -7.14
CA LEU A 548 -16.58 -4.77 -7.93
C LEU A 548 -16.94 -3.29 -7.90
#